data_AF-A0A497NXS9-F1
#
_entry.id   AF-A0A497NXS9-F1
#
_cell.length_a   1.000
_cell.length_b   1.000
_cell.length_c   1.000
_cell.angle_alpha   90.00
_cell.angle_beta   90.00
_cell.angle_gamma   90.00
#
_symmetry.space_group_name_H-M   'P 1'
#
loop_
_entity.id
_entity.type
_entity.pdbx_description
1 polymer ?
#
loop_
_entity_poly.entity_id
_entity_poly.type
_entity_poly.pdbx_seq_one_letter_code
_entity_poly.pdbx_strand_id
1 'polypeptide(L)'
;MFKTVKNPTDGVTEESKHGSFVAGLLTTCTNPYFFLWWITVGATLIMNSMIFGFLGFLMLATAHWLCDLSWDSFVGFMVFKSRGFWNKKVQQIVFGFCFVTLTCFGVWFIISALF
;
A
#
# COMPACT_ATOMS: atom_id res chain seq x y z
N MET A 1 -42.97 32.34 -7.38
CA MET A 1 -42.83 30.87 -7.53
C MET A 1 -41.42 30.61 -8.05
N PHE A 2 -40.48 30.34 -7.15
CA PHE A 2 -39.06 30.34 -7.45
C PHE A 2 -38.69 29.08 -8.25
N LYS A 3 -38.06 29.30 -9.41
CA LYS A 3 -37.44 28.24 -10.22
C LYS A 3 -36.28 27.66 -9.41
N THR A 4 -36.35 26.37 -9.13
CA THR A 4 -35.26 25.60 -8.52
C THR A 4 -34.08 25.60 -9.49
N VAL A 5 -33.05 26.36 -9.16
CA VAL A 5 -31.74 26.29 -9.82
C VAL A 5 -31.23 24.87 -9.60
N LYS A 6 -31.19 24.10 -10.68
CA LYS A 6 -30.58 22.77 -10.69
C LYS A 6 -29.09 22.96 -10.42
N ASN A 7 -28.62 22.46 -9.28
CA ASN A 7 -27.20 22.50 -8.91
C ASN A 7 -26.42 21.68 -9.95
N PRO A 8 -25.31 22.18 -10.53
CA PRO A 8 -24.51 21.43 -11.50
C PRO A 8 -23.60 20.37 -10.83
N THR A 9 -23.94 19.91 -9.63
CA THR A 9 -23.24 18.84 -8.91
C THR A 9 -23.85 17.47 -9.16
N ASP A 10 -24.60 17.32 -10.26
CA ASP A 10 -25.13 16.04 -10.74
C ASP A 10 -24.20 15.43 -11.81
N GLY A 11 -22.95 15.89 -11.87
CA GLY A 11 -21.93 15.46 -12.83
C GLY A 11 -20.75 14.81 -12.12
N VAL A 12 -20.64 13.49 -12.30
CA VAL A 12 -19.46 12.67 -12.02
C VAL A 12 -19.21 12.32 -10.55
N THR A 13 -20.19 11.71 -9.88
CA THR A 13 -19.87 10.46 -9.18
C THR A 13 -19.96 9.32 -10.20
N GLU A 14 -19.06 9.34 -11.18
CA GLU A 14 -18.63 8.07 -11.76
C GLU A 14 -17.96 7.36 -10.58
N GLU A 15 -18.73 6.54 -9.86
CA GLU A 15 -18.17 5.45 -9.07
C GLU A 15 -17.18 4.77 -10.01
N SER A 16 -15.89 5.06 -9.81
CA SER A 16 -14.82 4.43 -10.57
C SER A 16 -15.01 2.93 -10.41
N LYS A 17 -15.59 2.30 -11.43
CA LYS A 17 -15.78 0.85 -11.58
C LYS A 17 -14.47 0.06 -11.61
N HIS A 18 -13.32 0.71 -11.42
CA HIS A 18 -12.15 0.01 -10.92
C HIS A 18 -12.39 -0.33 -9.46
N GLY A 19 -13.12 -1.44 -9.22
CA GLY A 19 -13.30 -1.98 -7.88
C GLY A 19 -11.95 -2.12 -7.20
N SER A 20 -11.88 -1.95 -5.87
CA SER A 20 -10.63 -1.97 -5.09
C SER A 20 -9.71 -3.15 -5.42
N PHE A 21 -10.28 -4.26 -5.92
CA PHE A 21 -9.54 -5.39 -6.46
C PHE A 21 -8.66 -5.05 -7.68
N VAL A 22 -9.19 -4.35 -8.70
CA VAL A 22 -8.45 -3.95 -9.90
C VAL A 22 -7.37 -2.92 -9.54
N ALA A 23 -7.69 -1.98 -8.64
CA ALA A 23 -6.71 -1.02 -8.14
C ALA A 23 -5.56 -1.72 -7.40
N GLY A 24 -5.88 -2.68 -6.51
CA GLY A 24 -4.87 -3.47 -5.80
C GLY A 24 -3.99 -4.29 -6.74
N LEU A 25 -4.59 -4.97 -7.72
CA LEU A 25 -3.85 -5.72 -8.74
C LEU A 25 -2.89 -4.81 -9.52
N LEU A 26 -3.37 -3.67 -10.00
CA LEU A 26 -2.55 -2.73 -10.78
C LEU A 26 -1.42 -2.16 -9.93
N THR A 27 -1.68 -1.82 -8.66
CA THR A 27 -0.66 -1.35 -7.73
C THR A 27 0.41 -2.42 -7.48
N THR A 28 0.04 -3.69 -7.25
CA THR A 28 1.02 -4.77 -7.05
C THR A 28 1.84 -5.02 -8.32
N CYS A 29 1.20 -5.08 -9.49
CA CYS A 29 1.91 -5.31 -10.76
C CYS A 29 2.86 -4.16 -11.14
N THR A 30 2.49 -2.92 -10.81
CA THR A 30 3.29 -1.73 -11.13
C THR A 30 4.38 -1.48 -10.09
N ASN A 31 4.35 -2.17 -8.94
CA ASN A 31 5.31 -1.94 -7.87
C ASN A 31 6.57 -2.84 -8.03
N PRO A 32 7.71 -2.30 -8.50
CA PRO A 32 8.93 -3.08 -8.68
C PRO A 32 9.47 -3.63 -7.35
N TYR A 33 9.15 -2.99 -6.22
CA TYR A 33 9.57 -3.45 -4.90
C TYR A 33 9.04 -4.84 -4.59
N PHE A 34 7.83 -5.20 -5.05
CA PHE A 34 7.26 -6.53 -4.82
C PHE A 34 8.14 -7.62 -5.42
N PHE A 35 8.55 -7.45 -6.68
CA PHE A 35 9.42 -8.40 -7.37
C PHE A 35 10.83 -8.41 -6.77
N LEU A 36 11.40 -7.24 -6.47
CA LEU A 36 12.72 -7.14 -5.85
C LEU A 36 12.74 -7.83 -4.48
N TRP A 37 11.70 -7.66 -3.67
CA TRP A 37 11.59 -8.31 -2.36
C TRP A 37 11.57 -9.84 -2.49
N TRP A 38 10.79 -10.39 -3.43
CA TRP A 38 10.75 -11.84 -3.66
C TRP A 38 12.09 -12.40 -4.15
N ILE A 39 12.79 -11.69 -5.03
CA ILE A 39 14.10 -12.10 -5.56
C ILE A 39 15.19 -12.05 -4.48
N THR A 40 15.10 -11.12 -3.53
CA THR A 40 16.14 -10.91 -2.51
C THR A 40 15.79 -11.59 -1.20
N VAL A 41 14.89 -10.98 -0.42
CA VAL A 41 14.49 -11.41 0.92
C VAL A 41 13.70 -12.71 0.84
N GLY A 42 12.69 -12.78 -0.05
CA GLY A 42 11.86 -13.97 -0.23
C GLY A 42 12.67 -15.22 -0.56
N ALA A 43 13.59 -15.14 -1.52
CA ALA A 43 14.49 -16.23 -1.89
C ALA A 43 15.36 -16.68 -0.69
N THR A 44 15.88 -15.72 0.08
CA THR A 44 16.68 -16.01 1.28
C THR A 44 15.87 -16.72 2.37
N LEU A 45 14.64 -16.27 2.62
CA LEU A 45 13.75 -16.92 3.59
C LEU A 45 13.43 -18.36 3.17
N ILE A 46 13.11 -18.58 1.88
CA ILE A 46 12.86 -19.92 1.35
C ILE A 46 14.09 -20.81 1.52
N MET A 47 15.27 -20.34 1.09
CA MET A 47 16.51 -21.10 1.21
C MET A 47 16.81 -21.49 2.66
N ASN A 48 16.62 -20.56 3.61
CA ASN A 48 16.83 -20.83 5.03
C ASN A 48 15.79 -21.83 5.59
N SER A 49 14.54 -21.74 5.15
CA SER A 49 13.49 -22.68 5.60
C SER A 49 13.70 -24.11 5.08
N MET A 50 14.32 -24.25 3.90
CA MET A 50 14.63 -25.55 3.30
C MET A 50 15.70 -26.33 4.07
N ILE A 51 16.46 -25.69 4.97
CA ILE A 51 17.38 -26.36 5.90
C ILE A 51 16.62 -27.35 6.80
N PHE A 52 15.36 -27.04 7.13
CA PHE A 52 14.46 -27.92 7.88
C PHE A 52 13.61 -28.82 6.96
N GLY A 53 13.95 -28.90 5.68
CA GLY A 53 13.23 -29.64 4.65
C GLY A 53 11.88 -29.02 4.26
N PHE A 54 11.04 -29.82 3.59
CA PHE A 54 9.72 -29.38 3.11
C PHE A 54 8.80 -28.90 4.24
N LEU A 55 8.93 -29.46 5.44
CA LEU A 55 8.16 -29.05 6.60
C LEU A 55 8.51 -27.61 7.04
N GLY A 56 9.79 -27.25 6.99
CA GLY A 56 10.26 -25.89 7.27
C GLY A 56 9.69 -24.86 6.30
N PHE A 57 9.65 -25.19 5.01
CA PHE A 57 9.01 -24.35 4.00
C PHE A 57 7.51 -24.16 4.28
N LEU A 58 6.79 -25.23 4.65
CA LEU A 58 5.35 -25.15 4.94
C LEU A 58 5.07 -24.29 6.19
N MET A 59 5.89 -24.42 7.24
CA MET A 59 5.78 -23.58 8.43
C MET A 59 6.09 -22.12 8.11
N LEU A 60 7.13 -21.86 7.30
CA LEU A 60 7.45 -20.51 6.85
C LEU A 60 6.29 -19.90 6.06
N ALA A 61 5.77 -20.61 5.06
CA ALA A 61 4.70 -20.12 4.19
C ALA A 61 3.44 -19.78 5.00
N THR A 62 3.04 -20.67 5.92
CA THR A 62 1.86 -20.44 6.76
C THR A 62 2.07 -19.29 7.75
N ALA A 63 3.21 -19.23 8.44
CA ALA A 63 3.53 -18.12 9.35
C ALA A 63 3.63 -16.78 8.62
N HIS A 64 4.23 -16.77 7.43
CA HIS A 64 4.39 -15.57 6.62
C HIS A 64 3.02 -15.03 6.16
N TRP A 65 2.16 -15.88 5.58
CA TRP A 65 0.82 -15.45 5.19
C TRP A 65 -0.04 -15.02 6.38
N LEU A 66 0.06 -15.67 7.54
CA LEU A 66 -0.65 -15.24 8.74
C LEU A 66 -0.15 -13.87 9.24
N CYS A 67 1.15 -13.61 9.14
CA CYS A 67 1.73 -12.31 9.47
C CYS A 67 1.18 -11.22 8.55
N ASP A 68 1.19 -11.47 7.23
CA ASP A 68 0.68 -10.54 6.23
C ASP A 68 -0.82 -10.25 6.45
N LEU A 69 -1.63 -11.30 6.63
CA LEU A 69 -3.06 -11.16 6.90
C LEU A 69 -3.32 -10.39 8.19
N SER A 70 -2.57 -10.67 9.25
CA SER A 70 -2.70 -9.97 10.53
C SER A 70 -2.33 -8.50 10.41
N TRP A 71 -1.24 -8.21 9.70
CA TRP A 71 -0.75 -6.86 9.49
C TRP A 71 -1.70 -6.03 8.62
N ASP A 72 -2.13 -6.55 7.47
CA ASP A 72 -3.03 -5.85 6.56
C ASP A 72 -4.41 -5.64 7.20
N SER A 73 -4.90 -6.61 7.97
CA SER A 73 -6.14 -6.47 8.73
C SER A 73 -6.01 -5.41 9.83
N PHE A 74 -4.88 -5.38 10.54
CA PHE A 74 -4.60 -4.40 11.58
C PHE A 74 -4.53 -2.98 11.00
N VAL A 75 -3.78 -2.79 9.91
CA VAL A 75 -3.67 -1.51 9.21
C VAL A 75 -5.04 -1.11 8.64
N GLY A 76 -5.77 -2.02 8.01
CA GLY A 76 -7.12 -1.79 7.51
C GLY A 76 -8.09 -1.36 8.62
N PHE A 77 -8.04 -2.02 9.77
CA PHE A 77 -8.83 -1.66 10.95
C PHE A 77 -8.44 -0.29 11.52
N MET A 78 -7.14 0.01 11.62
CA MET A 78 -6.64 1.32 12.05
C MET A 78 -7.12 2.43 11.12
N VAL A 79 -7.05 2.23 9.80
CA VAL A 79 -7.54 3.18 8.80
C VAL A 79 -9.06 3.34 8.91
N PHE A 80 -9.81 2.25 9.07
CA PHE A 80 -11.26 2.30 9.26
C PHE A 80 -11.66 3.06 10.54
N LYS A 81 -10.94 2.85 11.65
CA LYS A 81 -11.12 3.59 12.90
C LYS A 81 -10.77 5.08 12.75
N SER A 82 -9.72 5.39 11.99
CA SER A 82 -9.21 6.74 11.73
C SER A 82 -10.09 7.53 10.73
N ARG A 83 -10.96 6.84 9.97
CA ARG A 83 -11.84 7.47 8.97
C ARG A 83 -12.73 8.57 9.55
N GLY A 84 -13.14 8.46 10.82
CA GLY A 84 -13.89 9.51 11.53
C GLY A 84 -13.08 10.76 11.87
N PHE A 85 -11.75 10.67 11.91
CA PHE A 85 -10.82 11.78 12.17
C PHE A 85 -10.22 12.38 10.88
N TRP A 86 -10.56 11.83 9.71
CA TRP A 86 -9.96 12.17 8.43
C TRP A 86 -10.55 13.48 7.85
N ASN A 87 -10.13 14.61 8.43
CA ASN A 87 -10.41 15.94 7.92
C ASN A 87 -9.43 16.34 6.80
N LYS A 88 -9.85 17.25 5.91
CA LYS A 88 -9.03 17.78 4.79
C LYS A 88 -7.63 18.24 5.23
N LYS A 89 -7.50 18.80 6.43
CA LYS A 89 -6.23 19.24 7.01
C LYS A 89 -5.28 18.07 7.32
N VAL A 90 -5.80 16.97 7.88
CA VAL A 90 -5.00 15.78 8.22
C VAL A 90 -4.50 15.11 6.95
N GLN A 91 -5.34 15.00 5.93
CA GLN A 91 -4.92 14.48 4.63
C GLN A 91 -3.78 15.32 4.03
N GLN A 92 -3.91 16.66 4.00
CA GLN A 92 -2.84 17.53 3.50
C GLN A 92 -1.53 17.40 4.29
N ILE A 93 -1.58 17.26 5.61
CA ILE A 93 -0.39 17.07 6.44
C ILE A 93 0.28 15.73 6.13
N VAL A 94 -0.48 14.64 6.07
CA VAL A 94 0.06 13.29 5.80
C VAL A 94 0.66 13.21 4.39
N PHE A 95 -0.04 13.74 3.38
CA PHE A 95 0.49 13.77 2.01
C PHE A 95 1.71 14.69 1.90
N GLY A 96 1.71 15.84 2.57
CA GLY A 96 2.86 16.74 2.62
C GLY A 96 4.08 16.08 3.26
N PHE A 97 3.89 15.39 4.39
CA PHE A 97 4.94 14.62 5.04
C PHE A 97 5.48 13.52 4.13
N CYS A 98 4.60 12.73 3.51
CA CYS A 98 5.01 11.67 2.58
C CYS A 98 5.79 12.22 1.38
N PHE A 99 5.35 13.34 0.81
CA PHE A 99 6.05 14.03 -0.27
C PHE A 99 7.46 14.47 0.14
N VAL A 100 7.60 15.11 1.30
CA VAL A 100 8.90 15.55 1.82
C VAL A 100 9.81 14.34 2.06
N THR A 101 9.32 13.31 2.74
CA THR A 101 10.11 12.10 3.02
C THR A 101 10.59 11.41 1.73
N LEU A 102 9.69 11.20 0.77
CA LEU A 102 10.04 10.58 -0.51
C LEU A 102 11.04 11.42 -1.31
N THR A 103 10.88 12.74 -1.30
CA THR A 103 11.81 13.66 -1.98
C THR A 103 13.19 13.64 -1.30
N CYS A 104 13.23 13.69 0.03
CA CYS A 104 14.48 13.63 0.79
C CYS A 104 15.23 12.31 0.54
N PHE A 105 14.54 11.16 0.60
CA PHE A 105 15.16 9.88 0.26
C PHE A 105 15.59 9.81 -1.21
N GLY A 106 14.78 10.33 -2.13
CA GLY A 106 15.12 10.37 -3.56
C GLY A 106 16.40 11.17 -3.84
N VAL A 107 16.51 12.38 -3.28
CA VAL A 107 17.70 13.22 -3.41
C VAL A 107 18.91 12.55 -2.74
N TRP A 108 18.73 11.96 -1.56
CA TRP A 108 19.79 11.24 -0.87
C TRP A 108 20.34 10.07 -1.70
N PHE A 109 19.45 9.28 -2.32
CA PHE A 109 19.84 8.18 -3.20
C PHE A 109 20.65 8.65 -4.41
N ILE A 110 20.29 9.78 -5.03
CA ILE A 110 21.02 10.34 -6.17
C ILE A 110 22.42 10.80 -5.75
N ILE A 111 22.52 11.52 -4.63
CA ILE A 111 23.81 11.99 -4.11
C ILE A 111 24.70 10.81 -3.75
N SER A 112 24.16 9.82 -3.02
CA SER A 112 24.89 8.62 -2.59
C SER A 112 25.26 7.67 -3.74
N ALA A 113 24.67 7.84 -4.93
CA ALA A 113 25.03 7.07 -6.12
C ALA A 113 26.11 7.79 -6.97
N LEU A 114 26.24 9.12 -6.84
CA LEU A 114 27.20 9.94 -7.57
C LEU A 114 28.51 10.17 -6.79
N PHE A 115 28.45 10.17 -5.46
CA PHE A 115 29.59 10.28 -4.54
C PHE A 115 29.73 8.98 -3.73
#